data_AF-A0A942TAJ6-F1
#
_entry.id   AF-A0A942TAJ6-F1
#
_cell.length_a   1.000
_cell.length_b   1.000
_cell.length_c   1.000
_cell.angle_alpha   90.00
_cell.angle_beta   90.00
_cell.angle_gamma   90.00
#
_symmetry.space_group_name_H-M   'P 1'
#
loop_
_entity.id
_entity.type
_entity.pdbx_description
1 polymer ?
#
loop_
_entity_poly.entity_id
_entity_poly.type
_entity_poly.pdbx_seq_one_letter_code
_entity_poly.pdbx_strand_id
1 'polypeptide(L)'
;MVLEELTMGKVPELWSRKYESKRLKFENEGQFDKAKKVQRAAVCDYMNKLNKIVSYIQKTSLVDSEETRTSILSDLEETRHRWRENKIHD
;
A
#
# COMPACT_ATOMS: atom_id res chain seq x y z
N MET A 1 -6.01 -4.02 -11.04
CA MET A 1 -6.99 -3.43 -10.07
C MET A 1 -6.32 -3.23 -8.72
N VAL A 2 -6.79 -2.30 -7.88
CA VAL A 2 -6.18 -2.03 -6.55
C VAL A 2 -5.99 -3.30 -5.71
N LEU A 3 -6.99 -4.19 -5.66
CA LEU A 3 -6.88 -5.42 -4.87
C LEU A 3 -5.83 -6.40 -5.43
N GLU A 4 -5.77 -6.53 -6.75
CA GLU A 4 -4.82 -7.40 -7.44
C GLU A 4 -3.36 -6.92 -7.28
N GLU A 5 -3.12 -5.62 -7.35
CA GLU A 5 -1.79 -5.05 -7.08
C GLU A 5 -1.37 -5.32 -5.63
N LEU A 6 -2.30 -5.18 -4.69
CA LEU A 6 -2.07 -5.46 -3.28
C LEU A 6 -1.79 -6.95 -3.03
N THR A 7 -2.52 -7.88 -3.62
CA THR A 7 -2.25 -9.32 -3.44
C THR A 7 -0.93 -9.76 -4.07
N MET A 8 -0.37 -8.98 -5.01
CA MET A 8 0.99 -9.15 -5.53
C MET A 8 2.08 -8.48 -4.67
N GLY A 9 1.73 -7.87 -3.54
CA GLY A 9 2.66 -7.13 -2.69
C GLY A 9 3.05 -5.74 -3.19
N LYS A 10 2.41 -5.24 -4.24
CA LYS A 10 2.75 -3.95 -4.88
C LYS A 10 1.92 -2.82 -4.30
N VAL A 11 2.51 -1.63 -4.22
CA VAL A 11 1.75 -0.41 -3.95
C VAL A 11 0.95 -0.06 -5.21
N PRO A 12 -0.38 0.09 -5.12
CA PRO A 12 -1.17 0.48 -6.26
C PRO A 12 -0.74 1.83 -6.83
N GLU A 13 -0.64 1.95 -8.16
CA GLU A 13 -0.20 3.20 -8.82
C GLU A 13 -1.08 4.40 -8.41
N LEU A 14 -2.39 4.15 -8.28
CA LEU A 14 -3.37 5.16 -7.84
C LEU A 14 -3.07 5.71 -6.44
N TRP A 15 -2.38 4.95 -5.59
CA TRP A 15 -1.98 5.41 -4.27
C TRP A 15 -0.65 6.17 -4.33
N SER A 16 0.29 5.70 -5.14
CA SER A 16 1.66 6.22 -5.13
C SER A 16 1.86 7.46 -5.97
N ARG A 17 1.12 7.61 -7.07
CA ARG A 17 1.32 8.66 -8.08
C ARG A 17 1.45 10.07 -7.50
N LYS A 18 0.59 10.45 -6.55
CA LYS A 18 0.63 11.78 -5.92
C LYS A 18 1.87 11.99 -5.05
N TYR A 19 2.34 10.94 -4.37
CA TYR A 19 3.51 11.00 -3.50
C TYR A 19 4.79 10.98 -4.30
N GLU A 20 4.88 10.14 -5.33
CA GLU A 20 6.00 10.10 -6.26
C GLU A 20 6.19 11.43 -6.97
N SER A 21 5.11 11.99 -7.53
CA SER A 21 5.15 13.31 -8.19
C SER A 21 5.67 14.39 -7.24
N LYS A 22 5.23 14.37 -5.97
CA LYS A 22 5.65 15.34 -4.95
C LYS A 22 7.08 15.09 -4.46
N ARG A 23 7.51 13.83 -4.37
CA ARG A 23 8.88 13.45 -4.00
C ARG A 23 9.86 13.91 -5.06
N LEU A 24 9.60 13.60 -6.33
CA LEU A 24 10.42 14.00 -7.48
C LEU A 24 10.53 15.52 -7.58
N LYS A 25 9.44 16.26 -7.35
CA LYS A 25 9.47 17.72 -7.28
C LYS A 25 10.47 18.22 -6.23
N PHE A 26 10.42 17.70 -5.01
CA PHE A 26 11.34 18.11 -3.95
C PHE A 26 12.78 17.66 -4.20
N GLU A 27 13.00 16.49 -4.80
CA GLU A 27 14.34 16.03 -5.21
C GLU A 27 14.95 16.95 -6.27
N ASN A 28 14.17 17.34 -7.29
CA ASN A 28 14.61 18.27 -8.33
C ASN A 28 14.92 19.69 -7.79
N GLU A 29 14.22 20.11 -6.74
CA GLU A 29 14.47 21.38 -6.04
C GLU A 29 15.62 21.29 -5.01
N GLY A 30 16.30 20.15 -4.88
CA GLY A 30 17.35 19.91 -3.88
C GLY A 30 16.85 19.82 -2.44
N GLN A 31 15.53 19.72 -2.24
CA GLN A 31 14.86 19.69 -0.93
C GLN A 31 14.73 18.25 -0.41
N PHE A 32 15.86 17.55 -0.27
CA PHE A 32 15.90 16.12 0.08
C PHE A 32 15.19 15.78 1.41
N ASP A 33 15.23 16.67 2.41
CA ASP A 33 14.52 16.46 3.66
C ASP A 33 13.00 16.46 3.49
N LYS A 34 12.48 17.31 2.60
CA LYS A 34 11.04 17.31 2.27
C LYS A 34 10.68 16.07 1.47
N ALA A 35 11.53 15.62 0.53
CA ALA A 35 11.35 14.37 -0.19
C ALA A 35 11.25 13.16 0.79
N LYS A 36 12.16 13.08 1.78
CA LYS A 36 12.11 12.06 2.85
C LYS A 36 10.82 12.14 3.67
N LYS A 37 10.36 13.34 4.03
CA LYS A 37 9.09 13.53 4.75
C LYS A 37 7.89 13.04 3.93
N VAL A 38 7.86 13.34 2.62
CA VAL A 38 6.83 12.85 1.70
C VAL A 38 6.84 11.33 1.62
N GLN A 39 8.02 10.71 1.48
CA GLN A 39 8.14 9.25 1.45
C GLN A 39 7.59 8.62 2.74
N ARG A 40 7.96 9.13 3.92
CA ARG A 40 7.44 8.63 5.20
C ARG A 40 5.92 8.77 5.29
N ALA A 41 5.38 9.92 4.90
CA ALA A 41 3.95 10.15 4.88
C ALA A 41 3.22 9.20 3.91
N ALA A 42 3.84 8.88 2.78
CA ALA A 42 3.32 7.93 1.80
C ALA A 42 3.20 6.52 2.40
N VAL A 43 4.26 6.03 3.05
CA VAL A 43 4.25 4.72 3.72
C VAL A 43 3.14 4.63 4.78
N CYS A 44 2.99 5.66 5.62
CA CYS A 44 1.90 5.71 6.60
C CYS A 44 0.51 5.66 5.94
N ASP A 45 0.31 6.41 4.85
CA ASP A 45 -0.96 6.42 4.10
C ASP A 45 -1.26 5.06 3.47
N TYR A 46 -0.27 4.42 2.85
CA TYR A 46 -0.43 3.10 2.24
C TYR A 46 -0.81 2.05 3.28
N MET A 47 -0.10 2.01 4.41
CA MET A 47 -0.41 1.09 5.52
C MET A 47 -1.84 1.30 6.05
N ASN A 48 -2.25 2.56 6.22
CA ASN A 48 -3.61 2.87 6.67
C ASN A 48 -4.67 2.40 5.68
N LYS A 49 -4.43 2.57 4.38
CA LYS A 49 -5.35 2.11 3.33
C LYS A 49 -5.41 0.59 3.25
N LEU A 50 -4.27 -0.09 3.33
CA LEU A 50 -4.19 -1.55 3.37
C LEU A 50 -5.00 -2.11 4.56
N ASN A 51 -4.81 -1.54 5.76
CA ASN A 51 -5.58 -1.95 6.94
C ASN A 51 -7.10 -1.76 6.76
N LYS A 52 -7.53 -0.71 6.06
CA LYS A 52 -8.95 -0.49 5.75
C LYS A 52 -9.49 -1.56 4.78
N ILE A 53 -8.71 -1.96 3.79
CA ILE A 53 -9.09 -3.02 2.86
C ILE A 53 -9.18 -4.36 3.56
N VAL A 54 -8.20 -4.72 4.40
CA VAL A 54 -8.25 -5.92 5.24
C VAL A 54 -9.52 -5.92 6.10
N SER A 55 -9.79 -4.81 6.78
CA SER A 55 -10.98 -4.66 7.63
C SER A 55 -12.28 -4.79 6.85
N TYR A 56 -12.31 -4.31 5.61
CA TYR A 56 -13.47 -4.41 4.73
C TYR A 56 -13.71 -5.86 4.30
N ILE A 57 -12.66 -6.55 3.85
CA ILE A 57 -12.74 -7.94 3.37
C ILE A 57 -13.14 -8.89 4.50
N GLN A 58 -12.67 -8.64 5.72
CA GLN A 58 -13.06 -9.40 6.91
C GLN A 58 -14.56 -9.31 7.23
N LYS A 59 -15.22 -8.20 6.87
CA LYS A 59 -16.60 -7.90 7.28
C LYS A 59 -17.62 -8.02 6.15
N THR A 60 -17.17 -7.99 4.91
CA THR A 60 -18.06 -7.93 3.75
C THR A 60 -18.60 -9.31 3.39
N SER A 61 -19.89 -9.36 3.04
CA SER A 61 -20.54 -10.55 2.47
C SER A 61 -20.34 -10.66 0.96
N LEU A 62 -19.62 -9.72 0.33
CA LEU A 62 -19.37 -9.71 -1.12
C LEU A 62 -18.32 -10.74 -1.57
N VAL A 63 -17.63 -11.38 -0.63
CA VAL A 63 -16.74 -12.50 -0.94
C VAL A 63 -17.52 -13.78 -0.66
N ASP A 64 -17.94 -14.43 -1.74
CA ASP A 64 -18.92 -15.52 -1.71
C ASP A 64 -18.43 -16.78 -0.99
N SER A 65 -17.10 -16.99 -0.93
CA SER A 65 -16.51 -18.15 -0.25
C SER A 65 -15.54 -17.73 0.86
N GLU A 66 -15.63 -18.42 2.01
CA GLU A 66 -14.70 -18.24 3.12
C GLU A 66 -13.26 -18.66 2.73
N GLU A 67 -13.12 -19.60 1.80
CA GLU A 67 -11.83 -20.00 1.24
C GLU A 67 -11.17 -18.83 0.49
N THR A 68 -11.91 -18.18 -0.42
CA THR A 68 -11.44 -16.99 -1.14
C THR A 68 -11.12 -15.85 -0.18
N ARG A 69 -11.96 -15.64 0.84
CA ARG A 69 -11.70 -14.61 1.86
C ARG A 69 -10.38 -14.89 2.59
N THR A 70 -10.16 -16.13 3.01
CA THR A 70 -8.96 -16.55 3.73
C THR A 70 -7.71 -16.38 2.86
N SER A 71 -7.77 -16.79 1.59
CA SER A 71 -6.68 -16.61 0.63
C SER A 71 -6.31 -15.15 0.45
N ILE A 72 -7.28 -14.28 0.17
CA ILE A 72 -7.03 -12.85 -0.03
C ILE A 72 -6.46 -12.22 1.23
N LEU A 73 -6.99 -12.55 2.42
CA LEU A 73 -6.47 -12.02 3.68
C LEU A 73 -5.03 -12.47 3.95
N SER A 74 -4.67 -13.69 3.57
CA SER A 74 -3.30 -14.19 3.65
C SER A 74 -2.35 -13.35 2.79
N ASP A 75 -2.70 -13.13 1.52
CA ASP A 75 -1.89 -12.33 0.57
C ASP A 75 -1.73 -10.87 1.04
N LEU A 76 -2.80 -10.30 1.60
CA LEU A 76 -2.77 -8.94 2.14
C LEU A 76 -1.93 -8.83 3.41
N GLU A 77 -1.90 -9.87 4.25
CA GLU A 77 -1.03 -9.88 5.44
C GLU A 77 0.44 -10.03 5.03
N GLU A 78 0.76 -10.87 4.05
CA GLU A 78 2.11 -10.96 3.47
C GLU A 78 2.56 -9.59 2.93
N THR A 79 1.68 -8.91 2.20
CA THR A 79 1.92 -7.56 1.69
C THR A 79 2.20 -6.57 2.82
N ARG A 80 1.42 -6.66 3.90
CA ARG A 80 1.61 -5.83 5.09
C ARG A 80 2.97 -6.08 5.74
N HIS A 81 3.40 -7.33 5.83
CA HIS A 81 4.72 -7.69 6.33
C HIS A 81 5.83 -7.13 5.45
N ARG A 82 5.74 -7.31 4.13
CA ARG A 82 6.71 -6.79 3.16
C ARG A 82 6.86 -5.27 3.26
N TRP A 83 5.75 -4.56 3.44
CA TRP A 83 5.78 -3.10 3.57
C TRP A 83 6.36 -2.63 4.91
N ARG A 84 6.10 -3.34 6.02
CA ARG A 84 6.69 -3.03 7.33
C ARG A 84 8.20 -3.20 7.36
N GLU A 85 8.72 -4.17 6.62
CA GLU A 85 10.16 -4.39 6.48
C GLU A 85 10.85 -3.38 5.54
N ASN A 86 10.14 -2.31 5.12
CA ASN A 86 10.59 -1.29 4.17
C ASN A 86 10.93 -1.81 2.76
N LYS A 87 10.53 -3.03 2.40
CA LYS A 87 10.67 -3.58 1.03
C LYS A 87 9.53 -3.11 0.11
N ILE A 88 9.17 -1.83 0.23
CA ILE A 88 8.06 -1.22 -0.51
C ILE A 88 8.43 -1.00 -1.99
N HIS A 89 9.73 -1.05 -2.31
CA HIS A 89 10.28 -0.80 -3.65
C HIS A 89 11.38 -1.80 -4.07
N ASP A 90 11.48 -2.96 -3.40
CA ASP A 90 12.33 -4.08 -3.84
C ASP A 90 11.58 -4.99 -4.82
#